data_AF-A0A0D3ESB7-F1
#
_entry.id   AF-A0A0D3ESB7-F1
#
_cell.length_a   1.000
_cell.length_b   1.000
_cell.length_c   1.000
_cell.angle_alpha   90.00
_cell.angle_beta   90.00
_cell.angle_gamma   90.00
#
_symmetry.space_group_name_H-M   'P 1'
#
loop_
_entity.id
_entity.type
_entity.pdbx_description
1 polymer ?
#
loop_
_entity_poly.entity_id
_entity_poly.type
_entity_poly.pdbx_seq_one_letter_code
_entity_poly.pdbx_strand_id
1 'polypeptide(L)'
;MWIGSAKGWLVTADDECGLHLLNPISGTQHSLPSITTTGYFDALPRTDGDEARFLFKVASFVETYWPEGHTGFVGWCSDIEISTEEIRSSRLLKAVPLWDPSSGEYFIMMMHCPRNRVVLARGRDAKWMPLQTRHRYEDVIVY
;
A
#
# COMPACT_ATOMS: atom_id res chain seq x y z
N MET A 1 7.77 8.21 8.73
CA MET A 1 7.18 7.42 9.85
C MET A 1 5.67 7.53 9.75
N TRP A 2 4.98 6.39 9.60
CA TRP A 2 3.53 6.31 9.46
C TRP A 2 2.90 5.99 10.82
N ILE A 3 1.86 6.73 11.21
CA ILE A 3 1.08 6.44 12.41
C ILE A 3 -0.39 6.61 12.02
N GLY A 4 -1.05 5.50 11.70
CA GLY A 4 -2.51 5.41 11.67
C GLY A 4 -2.96 4.53 12.83
N SER A 5 -3.95 4.96 13.62
CA SER A 5 -4.48 4.18 14.73
C SER A 5 -5.96 3.92 14.58
N ALA A 6 -6.36 2.67 14.75
CA ALA A 6 -7.74 2.33 15.08
C ALA A 6 -7.75 1.14 16.05
N LYS A 7 -8.67 1.18 17.02
CA LYS A 7 -8.80 0.17 18.09
C LYS A 7 -7.51 -0.14 18.85
N GLY A 8 -6.62 0.85 19.02
CA GLY A 8 -5.39 0.72 19.81
C GLY A 8 -4.22 0.05 19.09
N TRP A 9 -4.32 -0.24 17.79
CA TRP A 9 -3.20 -0.74 16.99
C TRP A 9 -2.68 0.35 16.04
N LEU A 10 -1.40 0.27 15.70
CA LEU A 10 -0.70 1.16 14.78
C LEU A 10 -0.31 0.40 13.52
N VAL A 11 -0.44 1.02 12.35
CA VAL A 11 0.22 0.52 11.13
C VAL A 11 1.54 1.26 10.96
N THR A 12 2.61 0.49 10.81
CA THR A 12 3.99 0.98 10.69
C THR A 12 4.64 0.40 9.43
N ALA A 13 5.66 1.08 8.92
CA ALA A 13 6.53 0.57 7.86
C ALA A 13 7.97 0.55 8.39
N ASP A 14 8.65 -0.60 8.24
CA ASP A 14 10.07 -0.73 8.56
C ASP A 14 10.96 -0.08 7.47
N ASP A 15 12.28 -0.20 7.62
CA ASP A 15 13.25 0.39 6.67
C ASP A 15 13.21 -0.23 5.27
N GLU A 16 12.67 -1.45 5.15
CA GLU A 16 12.51 -2.14 3.87
C GLU A 16 11.11 -1.94 3.25
N CYS A 17 10.29 -1.06 3.82
CA CYS A 17 8.87 -0.87 3.46
C CYS A 17 8.00 -2.10 3.76
N GLY A 18 8.45 -3.00 4.62
CA GLY A 18 7.62 -4.04 5.22
C GLY A 18 6.57 -3.39 6.14
N LEU A 19 5.30 -3.72 5.89
CA LEU A 19 4.17 -3.15 6.63
C LEU A 19 3.81 -4.04 7.82
N HIS A 20 3.56 -3.44 8.96
CA HIS A 20 3.28 -4.17 10.20
C HIS A 20 2.19 -3.50 11.02
N LEU A 21 1.34 -4.33 11.63
CA LEU A 21 0.42 -3.93 12.67
C LEU A 21 1.11 -4.09 14.03
N LEU A 22 1.19 -3.01 14.80
CA LEU A 22 1.88 -2.93 16.08
C LEU A 22 0.90 -2.55 17.19
N ASN A 23 0.87 -3.32 18.28
CA ASN A 23 0.20 -2.93 19.51
C ASN A 23 1.20 -2.16 20.39
N PRO A 24 1.04 -0.84 20.58
CA PRO A 24 1.98 -0.04 21.36
C PRO A 24 1.95 -0.35 22.86
N ILE A 25 0.91 -1.03 23.36
CA ILE A 25 0.77 -1.40 24.78
C ILE A 25 1.49 -2.73 25.06
N SER A 26 1.22 -3.76 24.25
CA SER A 26 1.81 -5.09 24.45
C SER A 26 3.13 -5.31 23.72
N GLY A 27 3.47 -4.46 22.74
CA GLY A 27 4.60 -4.66 21.83
C GLY A 27 4.38 -5.76 20.78
N THR A 28 3.17 -6.33 20.70
CA THR A 28 2.85 -7.39 19.73
C THR A 28 2.88 -6.83 18.31
N GLN A 29 3.51 -7.56 17.39
CA GLN A 29 3.62 -7.16 15.98
C GLN A 29 3.14 -8.28 15.05
N HIS A 30 2.40 -7.89 14.02
CA HIS A 30 1.93 -8.78 12.97
C HIS A 30 2.29 -8.20 11.60
N SER A 31 2.86 -9.03 10.73
CA SER A 31 3.16 -8.62 9.35
C SER A 31 1.87 -8.43 8.55
N LEU A 32 1.82 -7.35 7.79
CA LEU A 32 0.83 -7.10 6.75
C LEU A 32 1.42 -7.51 5.38
N PRO A 33 0.59 -7.62 4.33
CA PRO A 33 1.10 -7.94 3.00
C PRO A 33 2.13 -6.91 2.53
N SER A 34 3.14 -7.37 1.79
CA SER A 34 4.12 -6.47 1.17
C SER A 34 3.47 -5.58 0.12
N ILE A 35 3.97 -4.36 -0.07
CA ILE A 35 3.49 -3.43 -1.11
C ILE A 35 3.58 -4.04 -2.52
N THR A 36 4.51 -4.97 -2.75
CA THR A 36 4.67 -5.66 -4.05
C THR A 36 3.47 -6.52 -4.41
N THR A 37 2.69 -6.95 -3.40
CA THR A 37 1.50 -7.78 -3.60
C THR A 37 0.32 -7.03 -4.20
N THR A 38 0.42 -5.70 -4.35
CA THR A 38 -0.58 -4.85 -5.01
C THR A 38 -0.69 -5.11 -6.53
N GLY A 39 0.34 -5.72 -7.13
CA GLY A 39 0.39 -6.07 -8.56
C GLY A 39 1.00 -4.99 -9.47
N TYR A 40 1.26 -3.78 -8.98
CA TYR A 40 1.87 -2.68 -9.74
C TYR A 40 3.17 -2.14 -9.12
N PHE A 41 3.71 -2.83 -8.12
CA PHE A 41 5.04 -2.62 -7.59
C PHE A 41 5.81 -3.94 -7.64
N ASP A 42 7.03 -3.93 -8.17
CA ASP A 42 7.96 -5.06 -8.07
C ASP A 42 9.17 -4.65 -7.24
N ALA A 43 9.74 -5.58 -6.49
CA ALA A 43 11.03 -5.35 -5.83
C ALA A 43 12.14 -5.51 -6.87
N LEU A 44 13.08 -4.56 -6.91
CA LEU A 44 14.27 -4.67 -7.75
C LEU A 44 15.32 -5.58 -7.10
N PRO A 45 16.16 -6.27 -7.90
CA PRO A 45 17.25 -7.07 -7.39
C PRO A 45 18.19 -6.23 -6.54
N ARG A 46 18.62 -6.77 -5.39
CA ARG A 46 19.61 -6.12 -4.53
C ARG A 46 21.01 -6.60 -4.89
N THR A 47 21.97 -5.69 -4.82
CA THR A 47 23.39 -6.01 -4.65
C THR A 47 23.77 -5.86 -3.18
N ASP A 48 24.85 -6.52 -2.74
CA ASP A 48 25.30 -6.44 -1.34
C ASP A 48 25.57 -4.98 -0.94
N GLY A 49 24.88 -4.52 0.11
CA GLY A 49 24.99 -3.16 0.65
C GLY A 49 24.04 -2.12 0.07
N ASP A 50 23.23 -2.46 -0.94
CA ASP A 50 22.22 -1.54 -1.50
C ASP A 50 20.92 -1.54 -0.69
N GLU A 51 20.32 -0.36 -0.54
CA GLU A 51 18.96 -0.24 -0.02
C GLU A 51 17.94 -0.88 -0.98
N ALA A 52 16.80 -1.35 -0.44
CA ALA A 52 15.74 -1.86 -1.27
C ALA A 52 15.20 -0.78 -2.22
N ARG A 53 14.91 -1.17 -3.45
CA ARG A 53 14.30 -0.32 -4.47
C ARG A 53 13.14 -1.06 -5.10
N PHE A 54 12.19 -0.29 -5.60
CA PHE A 54 10.96 -0.80 -6.17
C PHE A 54 10.76 -0.24 -7.57
N LEU A 55 10.24 -1.06 -8.46
CA LEU A 55 9.79 -0.65 -9.78
C LEU A 55 8.28 -0.46 -9.74
N PHE A 56 7.84 0.78 -9.94
CA PHE A 56 6.44 1.10 -10.12
C PHE A 56 6.03 0.86 -11.58
N LYS A 57 5.21 -0.17 -11.78
CA LYS A 57 4.69 -0.56 -13.09
C LYS A 57 3.48 0.28 -13.46
N VAL A 58 3.71 1.33 -14.23
CA VAL A 58 2.66 2.28 -14.53
C VAL A 58 1.55 1.65 -15.37
N ALA A 59 1.90 0.77 -16.30
CA ALA A 59 0.93 0.04 -17.12
C ALA A 59 0.00 -0.83 -16.27
N SER A 60 0.57 -1.64 -15.35
CA SER A 60 -0.22 -2.49 -14.43
C SER A 60 -1.12 -1.66 -13.51
N PHE A 61 -0.64 -0.49 -13.07
CA PHE A 61 -1.47 0.43 -12.29
C PHE A 61 -2.65 0.97 -13.09
N VAL A 62 -2.43 1.38 -14.34
CA VAL A 62 -3.49 1.90 -15.21
C VAL A 62 -4.52 0.80 -15.47
N GLU A 63 -4.09 -0.41 -15.82
CA GLU A 63 -4.98 -1.56 -16.02
C GLU A 63 -5.83 -1.85 -14.77
N THR A 64 -5.21 -1.77 -13.58
CA THR A 64 -5.88 -2.03 -12.30
C THR A 64 -6.99 -1.04 -11.99
N TYR A 65 -6.87 0.25 -12.33
CA TYR A 65 -7.88 1.26 -11.94
C TYR A 65 -8.71 1.78 -13.13
N TRP A 66 -8.32 1.43 -14.36
CA TRP A 66 -8.91 1.88 -15.62
C TRP A 66 -8.91 0.81 -16.71
N PRO A 67 -9.60 -0.33 -16.49
CA PRO A 67 -9.60 -1.45 -17.42
C PRO A 67 -10.31 -1.13 -18.76
N GLU A 68 -11.23 -0.17 -18.79
CA GLU A 68 -11.99 0.22 -19.99
C GLU A 68 -11.23 1.15 -20.96
N GLY A 69 -9.92 1.32 -20.78
CA GLY A 69 -9.06 2.02 -21.73
C GLY A 69 -9.05 3.54 -21.53
N HIS A 70 -8.19 4.02 -20.65
CA HIS A 70 -7.80 5.44 -20.65
C HIS A 70 -6.67 5.66 -21.66
N THR A 71 -7.04 6.08 -22.88
CA THR A 71 -6.12 6.36 -24.01
C THR A 71 -5.10 7.45 -23.72
N GLY A 72 -5.32 8.31 -22.72
CA GLY A 72 -4.39 9.38 -22.33
C GLY A 72 -3.11 8.93 -21.64
N PHE A 73 -2.97 7.65 -21.27
CA PHE A 73 -1.80 7.10 -20.56
C PHE A 73 -0.88 6.24 -21.44
N VAL A 74 -1.36 5.81 -22.62
CA VAL A 74 -0.79 4.70 -23.40
C VAL A 74 0.55 5.04 -24.09
N GLY A 75 1.06 6.27 -23.94
CA GLY A 75 2.31 6.70 -24.59
C GLY A 75 3.34 7.41 -23.70
N TRP A 76 3.12 7.52 -22.39
CA TRP A 76 3.92 8.40 -21.53
C TRP A 76 4.66 7.73 -20.37
N CYS A 77 4.45 6.44 -20.14
CA CYS A 77 4.79 5.87 -18.85
C CYS A 77 5.84 4.77 -18.96
N SER A 78 7.10 5.19 -18.88
CA SER A 78 8.17 4.31 -18.43
C SER A 78 7.88 3.88 -16.99
N ASP A 79 8.25 2.64 -16.66
CA ASP A 79 8.26 2.20 -15.27
C ASP A 79 9.20 3.09 -14.46
N ILE A 80 8.80 3.37 -13.22
CA ILE A 80 9.50 4.35 -12.37
C ILE A 80 10.20 3.60 -11.25
N GLU A 81 11.51 3.78 -11.15
CA GLU A 81 12.26 3.29 -9.99
C GLU A 81 12.04 4.21 -8.79
N ILE A 82 11.77 3.62 -7.63
CA ILE A 82 11.41 4.31 -6.40
C ILE A 82 12.21 3.70 -5.25
N SER A 83 12.86 4.54 -4.43
CA SER A 83 13.59 4.10 -3.23
C SER A 83 12.65 3.76 -2.08
N THR A 84 13.14 2.99 -1.10
CA THR A 84 12.42 2.76 0.17
C THR A 84 12.10 4.06 0.90
N GLU A 85 13.03 5.03 0.92
CA GLU A 85 12.78 6.34 1.51
C GLU A 85 11.60 7.06 0.84
N GLU A 86 11.54 7.05 -0.49
CA GLU A 86 10.45 7.68 -1.22
C GLU A 86 9.10 7.01 -0.92
N ILE A 87 9.08 5.67 -0.85
CA ILE A 87 7.86 4.93 -0.45
C ILE A 87 7.39 5.35 0.94
N ARG A 88 8.32 5.37 1.91
CA ARG A 88 8.02 5.66 3.32
C ARG A 88 7.76 7.12 3.64
N SER A 89 8.11 8.04 2.75
CA SER A 89 7.88 9.47 2.94
C SER A 89 6.69 9.99 2.15
N SER A 90 6.40 9.43 0.97
CA SER A 90 5.51 10.09 0.00
C SER A 90 4.50 9.19 -0.72
N ARG A 91 4.55 7.86 -0.51
CA ARG A 91 3.74 6.90 -1.29
C ARG A 91 2.69 6.19 -0.47
N LEU A 92 2.98 5.79 0.75
CA LEU A 92 1.94 5.42 1.71
C LEU A 92 1.29 6.74 2.20
N LEU A 93 0.11 6.74 2.81
CA LEU A 93 -0.47 7.97 3.41
C LEU A 93 -1.03 7.68 4.78
N LYS A 94 -1.94 6.72 4.77
CA LYS A 94 -2.77 6.38 5.90
C LYS A 94 -3.08 4.92 5.78
N ALA A 95 -2.91 4.20 6.87
CA ALA A 95 -3.39 2.83 6.96
C ALA A 95 -4.18 2.69 8.26
N VAL A 96 -5.29 1.97 8.16
CA VAL A 96 -6.31 1.93 9.20
C VAL A 96 -6.77 0.49 9.36
N PRO A 97 -6.61 -0.11 10.56
CA PRO A 97 -7.24 -1.39 10.85
C PRO A 97 -8.75 -1.20 10.99
N LEU A 98 -9.50 -2.01 10.26
CA LEU A 98 -10.94 -2.10 10.32
C LEU A 98 -11.34 -3.44 10.92
N TRP A 99 -12.47 -3.43 11.62
CA TRP A 99 -13.09 -4.65 12.09
C TRP A 99 -14.51 -4.67 11.55
N ASP A 100 -14.81 -5.66 10.72
CA ASP A 100 -16.16 -5.95 10.29
C ASP A 100 -16.73 -7.09 11.17
N PRO A 101 -17.75 -6.81 12.01
CA PRO A 101 -18.39 -7.85 12.81
C PRO A 101 -18.99 -8.99 12.00
N SER A 102 -19.30 -8.78 10.72
CA SER A 102 -19.94 -9.78 9.86
C SER A 102 -18.97 -10.67 9.09
N SER A 103 -17.75 -10.19 8.79
CA SER A 103 -16.79 -10.94 7.97
C SER A 103 -15.32 -10.94 8.45
N GLY A 104 -15.01 -10.30 9.58
CA GLY A 104 -13.72 -10.39 10.28
C GLY A 104 -12.85 -9.13 10.21
N GLU A 105 -11.54 -9.31 10.44
CA GLU A 105 -10.54 -8.23 10.44
C GLU A 105 -10.17 -7.81 9.01
N TYR A 106 -10.23 -6.50 8.76
CA TYR A 106 -9.78 -5.86 7.53
C TYR A 106 -8.71 -4.83 7.83
N PHE A 107 -7.87 -4.56 6.84
CA PHE A 107 -6.89 -3.49 6.86
C PHE A 107 -7.10 -2.67 5.61
N ILE A 108 -7.28 -1.36 5.78
CA ILE A 108 -7.28 -0.40 4.70
C ILE A 108 -5.90 0.24 4.65
N MET A 109 -5.33 0.33 3.45
CA MET A 109 -4.19 1.18 3.19
C MET A 109 -4.51 2.15 2.05
N MET A 110 -4.28 3.42 2.31
CA MET A 110 -4.32 4.50 1.34
C MET A 110 -2.89 4.77 0.85
N MET A 111 -2.72 4.80 -0.46
CA MET A 111 -1.46 5.12 -1.13
C MET A 111 -1.59 6.39 -1.96
N HIS A 112 -0.76 7.39 -1.65
CA HIS A 112 -0.74 8.72 -2.28
C HIS A 112 -0.47 8.64 -3.78
N CYS A 113 0.51 7.83 -4.16
CA CYS A 113 0.99 7.78 -5.52
C CYS A 113 0.62 6.43 -6.11
N PRO A 114 0.09 6.41 -7.34
CA PRO A 114 -0.02 7.57 -8.24
C PRO A 114 -1.14 8.55 -7.96
N ARG A 115 -2.24 8.15 -7.31
CA ARG A 115 -3.50 8.93 -7.32
C ARG A 115 -4.41 8.70 -6.12
N ASN A 116 -3.86 8.72 -4.91
CA ASN A 116 -4.59 8.53 -3.68
C ASN A 116 -5.56 7.34 -3.75
N ARG A 117 -5.00 6.17 -4.06
CA ARG A 117 -5.75 4.93 -4.23
C ARG A 117 -5.85 4.20 -2.91
N VAL A 118 -6.89 3.39 -2.79
CA VAL A 118 -7.13 2.56 -1.63
C VAL A 118 -6.93 1.10 -2.01
N VAL A 119 -6.20 0.38 -1.16
CA VAL A 119 -6.08 -1.07 -1.21
C VAL A 119 -6.54 -1.67 0.13
N LEU A 120 -7.02 -2.91 0.06
CA LEU A 120 -7.65 -3.62 1.15
C LEU A 120 -6.94 -4.97 1.36
N ALA A 121 -6.75 -5.39 2.59
CA ALA A 121 -6.34 -6.76 2.90
C ALA A 121 -7.14 -7.26 4.09
N ARG A 122 -7.50 -8.55 4.12
CA ARG A 122 -8.05 -9.18 5.33
C ARG A 122 -6.93 -9.59 6.27
N GLY A 123 -7.28 -9.86 7.53
CA GLY A 123 -6.43 -10.38 8.60
C GLY A 123 -5.37 -11.42 8.18
N ARG A 124 -5.75 -12.30 7.24
CA ARG A 124 -4.96 -13.45 6.80
C ARG A 124 -4.59 -13.40 5.32
N ASP A 125 -4.91 -12.32 4.62
CA ASP A 125 -4.59 -12.21 3.20
C ASP A 125 -3.08 -12.09 3.03
N ALA A 126 -2.54 -12.78 2.03
CA ALA A 126 -1.14 -12.65 1.64
C ALA A 126 -0.92 -11.49 0.66
N LYS A 127 -1.99 -10.82 0.21
CA LYS A 127 -1.93 -9.77 -0.82
C LYS A 127 -2.88 -8.62 -0.57
N TRP A 128 -2.49 -7.44 -1.02
CA TRP A 128 -3.37 -6.29 -1.13
C TRP A 128 -4.33 -6.44 -2.31
N MET A 129 -5.59 -6.11 -2.09
CA MET A 129 -6.66 -6.06 -3.07
C MET A 129 -6.97 -4.59 -3.41
N PRO A 130 -6.66 -4.13 -4.63
CA PRO A 130 -7.01 -2.79 -5.07
C PRO A 130 -8.51 -2.56 -5.07
N LEU A 131 -8.96 -1.47 -4.44
CA LEU A 131 -10.35 -1.05 -4.51
C LEU A 131 -10.61 -0.47 -5.90
N GLN A 132 -11.31 -1.24 -6.73
CA GLN A 132 -11.63 -0.97 -8.14
C GLN A 132 -12.58 0.22 -8.32
N THR A 133 -12.12 1.41 -7.96
CA THR A 133 -12.87 2.66 -8.05
C THR A 133 -12.06 3.70 -8.80
N ARG A 134 -12.74 4.52 -9.61
CA ARG A 134 -12.08 5.56 -10.41
C ARG A 134 -11.75 6.81 -9.58
N HIS A 135 -12.39 6.96 -8.42
CA HIS A 135 -12.25 8.12 -7.54
C HIS A 135 -10.86 8.23 -6.93
N ARG A 136 -10.45 9.46 -6.63
CA ARG A 136 -9.30 9.75 -5.76
C ARG A 136 -9.84 9.97 -4.36
N TYR A 137 -9.17 9.39 -3.38
CA TYR A 137 -9.53 9.60 -1.98
C TYR A 137 -8.67 10.73 -1.42
N GLU A 138 -9.18 11.51 -0.49
CA GLU A 138 -8.38 12.52 0.23
C GLU A 138 -8.11 12.07 1.64
N ASP A 139 -9.07 11.36 2.23
CA ASP A 139 -8.94 10.75 3.53
C ASP A 139 -9.75 9.46 3.62
N VAL A 140 -9.40 8.61 4.59
CA VAL A 140 -10.18 7.46 5.02
C VAL A 140 -10.67 7.74 6.43
N ILE A 141 -11.97 8.04 6.55
CA ILE A 141 -12.63 8.29 7.83
C ILE A 141 -13.25 6.96 8.29
N VAL A 142 -12.88 6.52 9.48
CA VAL A 142 -13.46 5.36 10.15
C VAL A 142 -14.02 5.81 11.49
N TYR A 143 -15.18 5.27 11.86
CA TYR A 143 -15.86 5.57 13.12
C TYR A 143 -15.77 4.38 14.08
#